data_AF-A0A2N1USH8-F1
#
_entry.id   AF-A0A2N1USH8-F1
#
_cell.length_a   1.000
_cell.length_b   1.000
_cell.length_c   1.000
_cell.angle_alpha   90.00
_cell.angle_beta   90.00
_cell.angle_gamma   90.00
#
_symmetry.space_group_name_H-M   'P 1'
#
loop_
_entity.id
_entity.type
_entity.pdbx_description
1 polymer ?
#
loop_
_entity_poly.entity_id
_entity_poly.type
_entity_poly.pdbx_seq_one_letter_code
_entity_poly.pdbx_strand_id
1 'polypeptide(L)'
;MSKRSRRVTPAIIGSVISLSLLAGCGEEQVEAAVFETVAQCAASGEYSQAECEQYFNEAQAAHQEAAPQYANSADCESEFGAGRCAEGPELSADSGTAVRHHSYVPLAAGIMIGAAISQPLYRTYMNGRYGAFMTHGGATVANGVGRTRVSRSMAVTRPVRSTTTLSRGGFGSRASRASS
;
A
#
# COMPACT_ATOMS: atom_id res chain seq x y z
N MET A 1 82.83 21.22 -19.17
CA MET A 1 81.71 20.74 -20.01
C MET A 1 80.92 19.69 -19.23
N SER A 2 79.63 19.57 -19.54
CA SER A 2 78.62 18.62 -19.02
C SER A 2 77.89 18.97 -17.71
N LYS A 3 76.73 19.59 -17.94
CA LYS A 3 75.58 19.85 -17.06
C LYS A 3 74.88 18.51 -16.75
N ARG A 4 74.87 18.07 -15.49
CA ARG A 4 74.21 16.80 -15.11
C ARG A 4 72.79 17.07 -14.63
N SER A 5 71.84 16.81 -15.54
CA SER A 5 70.39 16.80 -15.31
C SER A 5 70.02 15.76 -14.23
N ARG A 6 69.23 16.17 -13.23
CA ARG A 6 68.61 15.28 -12.24
C ARG A 6 67.25 14.84 -12.78
N ARG A 7 67.06 13.53 -12.88
CA ARG A 7 65.81 12.89 -13.29
C ARG A 7 64.76 13.10 -12.19
N VAL A 8 63.58 13.61 -12.56
CA VAL A 8 62.41 13.75 -11.70
C VAL A 8 61.60 12.47 -11.80
N THR A 9 61.42 11.78 -10.68
CA THR A 9 60.56 10.60 -10.56
C THR A 9 59.10 11.06 -10.45
N PRO A 10 58.18 10.65 -11.34
CA PRO A 10 56.76 11.01 -11.20
C PRO A 10 56.11 10.12 -10.13
N ALA A 11 55.59 10.76 -9.08
CA ALA A 11 54.71 10.10 -8.11
C ALA A 11 53.31 9.97 -8.74
N ILE A 12 52.88 8.74 -8.99
CA ILE A 12 51.53 8.42 -9.44
C ILE A 12 50.61 8.67 -8.26
N ILE A 13 49.84 9.77 -8.33
CA ILE A 13 48.80 10.12 -7.36
C ILE A 13 47.72 9.05 -7.47
N GLY A 14 47.60 8.25 -6.41
CA GLY A 14 46.56 7.23 -6.28
C GLY A 14 45.18 7.85 -6.44
N SER A 15 44.38 7.19 -7.28
CA SER A 15 42.98 7.45 -7.54
C SER A 15 42.19 7.65 -6.26
N VAL A 16 41.66 8.86 -6.06
CA VAL A 16 40.48 9.08 -5.23
C VAL A 16 39.33 8.28 -5.87
N ILE A 17 39.06 7.11 -5.31
CA ILE A 17 37.79 6.43 -5.51
C ILE A 17 36.77 7.32 -4.81
N SER A 18 36.17 8.23 -5.57
CA SER A 18 34.96 8.91 -5.17
C SER A 18 33.96 7.81 -4.83
N LEU A 19 33.75 7.56 -3.54
CA LEU A 19 32.59 6.81 -3.07
C LEU A 19 31.38 7.59 -3.56
N SER A 20 30.83 7.13 -4.68
CA SER A 20 29.49 7.46 -5.11
C SER A 20 28.58 7.04 -3.95
N LEU A 21 28.24 7.99 -3.08
CA LEU A 21 27.04 7.91 -2.26
C LEU A 21 25.91 7.78 -3.27
N LEU A 22 25.52 6.54 -3.57
CA LEU A 22 24.22 6.25 -4.15
C LEU A 22 23.22 6.84 -3.17
N ALA A 23 22.78 8.06 -3.44
CA ALA A 23 21.50 8.55 -2.98
C ALA A 23 20.45 7.64 -3.64
N GLY A 24 20.28 6.45 -3.06
CA GLY A 24 19.13 5.63 -3.34
C GLY A 24 17.91 6.48 -3.04
N CYS A 25 16.98 6.53 -3.98
CA CYS A 25 15.65 7.10 -3.82
C CYS A 25 14.84 6.28 -2.78
N GLY A 26 15.35 6.18 -1.56
CA GLY A 26 14.70 5.51 -0.44
C GLY A 26 13.81 6.52 0.26
N GLU A 27 12.51 6.36 0.11
CA GLU A 27 11.53 7.17 0.81
C GLU A 27 11.66 6.95 2.33
N GLU A 28 11.57 8.03 3.11
CA GLU A 28 11.64 7.98 4.58
C GLU A 28 10.57 7.02 5.13
N GLN A 29 10.98 6.10 6.00
CA GLN A 29 10.07 5.19 6.69
C GLN A 29 9.54 5.86 7.96
N VAL A 30 8.23 5.90 8.12
CA VAL A 30 7.54 6.50 9.27
C VAL A 30 6.68 5.46 9.98
N GLU A 31 6.40 5.71 11.26
CA GLU A 31 5.56 4.85 12.08
C GLU A 31 4.10 4.90 11.62
N ALA A 32 3.44 3.75 11.65
CA ALA A 32 2.01 3.58 11.45
C ALA A 32 1.50 2.45 12.35
N ALA A 33 0.19 2.36 12.52
CA ALA A 33 -0.45 1.30 13.28
C ALA A 33 -1.57 0.64 12.48
N VAL A 34 -1.72 -0.68 12.60
CA VAL A 34 -2.74 -1.48 11.92
C VAL A 34 -3.71 -2.06 12.92
N PHE A 35 -5.00 -1.85 12.69
CA PHE A 35 -6.07 -2.37 13.55
C PHE A 35 -7.22 -2.94 12.72
N GLU A 36 -7.80 -4.04 13.16
CA GLU A 36 -8.99 -4.65 12.54
C GLU A 36 -10.29 -4.09 13.13
N THR A 37 -10.27 -3.60 14.38
CA THR A 37 -11.45 -3.08 15.07
C THR A 37 -11.15 -1.87 15.94
N VAL A 38 -12.17 -1.05 16.20
CA VAL A 38 -12.12 0.08 17.16
C VAL A 38 -11.68 -0.39 18.55
N ALA A 39 -12.25 -1.51 19.03
CA ALA A 39 -11.91 -2.07 20.33
C ALA A 39 -10.42 -2.46 20.43
N GLN A 40 -9.85 -3.03 19.36
CA GLN A 40 -8.43 -3.35 19.30
C GLN A 40 -7.56 -2.08 19.31
N CYS A 41 -7.98 -1.05 18.58
CA CYS A 41 -7.31 0.25 18.58
C CYS A 41 -7.32 0.88 19.98
N ALA A 42 -8.47 0.93 20.66
CA ALA A 42 -8.56 1.50 22.01
C ALA A 42 -7.78 0.67 23.04
N ALA A 43 -7.79 -0.66 22.90
CA ALA A 43 -7.02 -1.56 23.76
C ALA A 43 -5.49 -1.42 23.60
N SER A 44 -5.00 -0.77 22.53
CA SER A 44 -3.57 -0.48 22.37
C SER A 44 -3.06 0.54 23.40
N GLY A 45 -3.93 1.41 23.91
CA GLY A 45 -3.56 2.53 24.77
C GLY A 45 -2.87 3.69 24.04
N GLU A 46 -2.66 3.59 22.73
CA GLU A 46 -2.05 4.65 21.91
C GLU A 46 -3.06 5.73 21.50
N TYR A 47 -4.34 5.36 21.42
CA TYR A 47 -5.44 6.22 20.99
C TYR A 47 -6.62 6.06 21.94
N SER A 48 -7.38 7.14 22.14
CA SER A 48 -8.67 7.07 22.83
C SER A 48 -9.73 6.35 22.00
N GLN A 49 -10.78 5.87 22.67
CA GLN A 49 -11.94 5.26 22.02
C GLN A 49 -12.52 6.17 20.91
N ALA A 50 -12.65 7.47 21.18
CA ALA A 50 -13.20 8.44 20.23
C ALA A 50 -12.29 8.64 19.01
N GLU A 51 -10.97 8.69 19.21
CA GLU A 51 -10.01 8.78 18.09
C GLU A 51 -10.07 7.52 17.22
N CYS A 52 -10.12 6.33 17.83
CA CYS A 52 -10.28 5.09 17.09
C CYS A 52 -11.57 5.09 16.26
N GLU A 53 -12.71 5.49 16.83
CA GLU A 53 -13.97 5.61 16.09
C GLU A 53 -13.85 6.58 14.91
N GLN A 54 -13.20 7.74 15.12
CA GLN A 54 -12.95 8.71 14.06
C GLN A 54 -12.11 8.13 12.92
N TYR A 55 -11.00 7.45 13.23
CA TYR A 55 -10.14 6.85 12.21
C TYR A 55 -10.84 5.74 11.44
N PHE A 56 -11.62 4.89 12.12
CA PHE A 56 -12.42 3.86 11.44
C PHE A 56 -13.48 4.47 10.52
N ASN A 57 -14.13 5.56 10.93
CA ASN A 57 -15.10 6.27 10.11
C ASN A 57 -14.43 6.92 8.88
N GLU A 58 -13.26 7.54 9.04
CA GLU A 58 -12.48 8.11 7.94
C GLU A 58 -12.06 7.02 6.94
N ALA A 59 -11.53 5.91 7.42
CA ALA A 59 -11.15 4.77 6.59
C ALA A 59 -12.35 4.14 5.88
N GLN A 60 -13.52 4.08 6.53
CA GLN A 60 -14.75 3.60 5.90
C GLN A 60 -15.22 4.52 4.77
N ALA A 61 -15.15 5.84 4.96
CA ALA A 61 -15.46 6.80 3.90
C ALA A 61 -14.48 6.64 2.72
N ALA A 62 -13.19 6.49 3.00
CA ALA A 62 -12.19 6.24 1.97
C ALA A 62 -12.38 4.88 1.27
N HIS A 63 -12.88 3.85 1.97
CA HIS A 63 -13.24 2.56 1.38
C HIS A 63 -14.35 2.70 0.34
N GLN A 64 -15.39 3.47 0.62
CA GLN A 64 -16.48 3.69 -0.33
C GLN A 64 -16.01 4.31 -1.65
N GLU A 65 -14.97 5.14 -1.62
CA GLU A 65 -14.43 5.83 -2.80
C GLU A 65 -13.36 4.99 -3.53
N ALA A 66 -12.52 4.30 -2.77
CA ALA A 66 -11.27 3.72 -3.25
C ALA A 66 -11.19 2.23 -2.94
N ALA A 67 -12.28 1.47 -2.97
CA ALA A 67 -12.19 0.02 -2.86
C ALA A 67 -11.80 -0.63 -4.21
N PRO A 68 -10.95 -1.68 -4.23
CA PRO A 68 -10.69 -2.44 -5.45
C PRO A 68 -11.99 -2.95 -6.06
N GLN A 69 -12.28 -2.56 -7.31
CA GLN A 69 -13.53 -2.93 -7.97
C GLN A 69 -13.29 -4.14 -8.87
N TYR A 70 -14.24 -5.07 -8.89
CA TYR A 70 -14.30 -6.26 -9.73
C TYR A 70 -15.59 -6.28 -10.54
N ALA A 71 -15.57 -6.93 -11.71
CA ALA A 71 -16.73 -6.99 -12.60
C ALA A 71 -17.81 -7.96 -12.09
N ASN A 72 -17.44 -8.93 -11.27
CA ASN A 72 -18.33 -9.95 -10.71
C ASN A 72 -17.83 -10.39 -9.32
N SER A 73 -18.72 -10.98 -8.54
CA SER A 73 -18.42 -11.47 -7.19
C SER A 73 -17.38 -12.58 -7.20
N ALA A 74 -17.44 -13.50 -8.16
CA ALA A 74 -16.58 -14.68 -8.20
C ALA A 74 -15.08 -14.30 -8.33
N ASP A 75 -14.76 -13.30 -9.15
CA ASP A 75 -13.39 -12.81 -9.28
C ASP A 75 -12.90 -12.16 -7.97
N CYS A 76 -13.74 -11.36 -7.32
CA CYS A 76 -13.41 -10.75 -6.03
C CYS A 76 -13.21 -11.83 -4.94
N GLU A 77 -14.16 -12.75 -4.80
CA GLU A 77 -14.11 -13.80 -3.76
C GLU A 77 -12.97 -14.79 -3.99
N SER A 78 -12.55 -15.00 -5.24
CA SER A 78 -11.36 -15.81 -5.53
C SER A 78 -10.06 -15.20 -5.01
N GLU A 79 -10.01 -13.87 -4.83
CA GLU A 79 -8.84 -13.18 -4.26
C GLU A 79 -8.97 -12.89 -2.77
N PHE A 80 -10.17 -12.58 -2.27
CA PHE A 80 -10.39 -12.10 -0.89
C PHE A 80 -11.09 -13.11 0.01
N GLY A 81 -11.59 -14.22 -0.54
CA GLY A 81 -12.32 -15.27 0.16
C GLY A 81 -13.84 -15.20 -0.05
N ALA A 82 -14.50 -16.36 0.09
CA ALA A 82 -15.95 -16.47 -0.03
C ALA A 82 -16.67 -15.59 1.00
N GLY A 83 -17.69 -14.84 0.56
CA GLY A 83 -18.46 -13.93 1.42
C GLY A 83 -17.68 -12.70 1.90
N ARG A 84 -16.51 -12.41 1.30
CA ARG A 84 -15.67 -11.25 1.63
C ARG A 84 -15.78 -10.13 0.60
N CYS A 85 -16.80 -10.16 -0.23
CA CYS A 85 -17.08 -9.15 -1.24
C CYS A 85 -18.52 -8.65 -1.11
N ALA A 86 -18.72 -7.37 -1.37
CA ALA A 86 -20.02 -6.72 -1.38
C ALA A 86 -20.25 -6.01 -2.72
N GLU A 87 -21.50 -5.72 -3.03
CA GLU A 87 -21.86 -4.88 -4.17
C GLU A 87 -21.23 -3.48 -3.99
N GLY A 88 -20.55 -3.03 -5.02
CA GLY A 88 -19.89 -1.74 -5.11
C GLY A 88 -20.70 -0.76 -5.97
N PRO A 89 -20.08 0.38 -6.35
CA PRO A 89 -20.73 1.35 -7.22
C PRO A 89 -21.08 0.76 -8.59
N GLU A 90 -22.08 1.36 -9.24
CA GLU A 90 -22.42 1.09 -10.64
C GLU A 90 -21.19 1.29 -11.53
N LEU A 91 -20.91 0.31 -12.40
CA LEU A 91 -19.96 0.50 -13.49
C LEU A 91 -20.67 1.30 -14.59
N SER A 92 -19.98 2.32 -15.11
CA SER A 92 -20.49 3.06 -16.27
C SER A 92 -20.73 2.11 -17.44
N ALA A 93 -21.93 2.13 -18.01
CA ALA A 93 -22.27 1.32 -19.17
C ALA A 93 -21.43 1.75 -20.37
N ASP A 94 -20.57 0.85 -20.85
CA ASP A 94 -19.96 1.00 -22.16
C ASP A 94 -21.02 0.66 -23.21
N SER A 95 -21.36 1.64 -24.05
CA SER A 95 -22.00 1.45 -25.36
C SER A 95 -23.35 0.70 -25.38
N GLY A 96 -24.45 1.41 -25.17
CA GLY A 96 -25.74 1.10 -25.83
C GLY A 96 -26.55 -0.10 -25.33
N THR A 97 -26.09 -0.84 -24.33
CA THR A 97 -26.89 -1.89 -23.68
C THR A 97 -27.48 -1.37 -22.37
N ALA A 98 -28.78 -1.57 -22.15
CA ALA A 98 -29.51 -1.10 -20.97
C ALA A 98 -29.19 -1.91 -19.69
N VAL A 99 -28.14 -2.71 -19.70
CA VAL A 99 -27.76 -3.58 -18.58
C VAL A 99 -26.87 -2.79 -17.63
N ARG A 100 -27.40 -2.47 -16.45
CA ARG A 100 -26.65 -1.91 -15.34
C ARG A 100 -25.79 -3.02 -14.74
N HIS A 101 -24.47 -2.86 -14.74
CA HIS A 101 -23.56 -3.79 -14.09
C HIS A 101 -23.05 -3.18 -12.78
N HIS A 102 -23.35 -3.82 -11.66
CA HIS A 102 -22.76 -3.48 -10.37
C HIS A 102 -21.32 -4.00 -10.32
N SER A 103 -20.40 -3.20 -9.76
CA SER A 103 -19.09 -3.72 -9.38
C SER A 103 -19.18 -4.53 -8.08
N TYR A 104 -18.14 -5.29 -7.78
CA TYR A 104 -17.96 -5.96 -6.51
C TYR A 104 -16.67 -5.47 -5.85
N VAL A 105 -16.73 -5.19 -4.57
CA VAL A 105 -15.61 -4.65 -3.80
C VAL A 105 -15.31 -5.55 -2.60
N PRO A 106 -14.03 -5.76 -2.25
CA PRO A 106 -13.68 -6.56 -1.10
C PRO A 106 -13.98 -5.80 0.18
N LEU A 107 -14.43 -6.51 1.21
CA LEU A 107 -14.59 -5.94 2.55
C LEU A 107 -13.22 -5.51 3.09
N ALA A 108 -13.15 -4.32 3.67
CA ALA A 108 -11.98 -3.89 4.41
C ALA A 108 -11.67 -4.91 5.52
N ALA A 109 -10.39 -5.28 5.63
CA ALA A 109 -9.90 -6.21 6.65
C ALA A 109 -9.44 -5.46 7.92
N GLY A 110 -9.24 -4.15 7.82
CA GLY A 110 -8.83 -3.29 8.92
C GLY A 110 -8.48 -1.90 8.40
N ILE A 111 -7.81 -1.12 9.22
CA ILE A 111 -7.34 0.22 8.92
C ILE A 111 -5.84 0.34 9.20
N MET A 112 -5.19 1.26 8.50
CA MET A 112 -3.93 1.84 8.91
C MET A 112 -4.21 3.22 9.49
N ILE A 113 -3.61 3.53 10.63
CA ILE A 113 -3.46 4.89 11.14
C ILE A 113 -2.02 5.31 10.84
N GLY A 114 -1.88 6.26 9.91
CA GLY A 114 -0.60 6.85 9.53
C GLY A 114 -0.36 8.18 10.27
N ALA A 115 0.68 8.90 9.86
CA ALA A 115 1.07 10.16 10.49
C ALA A 115 0.00 11.26 10.39
N ALA A 116 -0.83 11.25 9.34
CA ALA A 116 -1.81 12.32 9.09
C ALA A 116 -3.16 11.82 8.57
N ILE A 117 -3.31 10.53 8.26
CA ILE A 117 -4.49 9.97 7.61
C ILE A 117 -4.82 8.59 8.20
N SER A 118 -6.08 8.18 8.07
CA SER A 118 -6.46 6.77 8.16
C SER A 118 -6.92 6.24 6.81
N GLN A 119 -6.56 4.99 6.50
CA GLN A 119 -6.95 4.34 5.26
C GLN A 119 -7.37 2.88 5.46
N PRO A 120 -8.31 2.37 4.65
CA PRO A 120 -8.73 0.99 4.70
C PRO A 120 -7.63 0.08 4.16
N LEU A 121 -7.53 -1.09 4.78
CA LEU A 121 -6.62 -2.16 4.37
C LEU A 121 -7.39 -3.38 3.90
N TYR A 122 -6.80 -4.10 2.96
CA TYR A 122 -7.34 -5.32 2.38
C TYR A 122 -6.35 -6.45 2.53
N ARG A 123 -6.87 -7.69 2.56
CA ARG A 123 -6.04 -8.90 2.67
C ARG A 123 -6.54 -9.92 1.70
N THR A 124 -5.66 -10.42 0.84
CA THR A 124 -5.99 -11.56 -0.02
C THR A 124 -6.10 -12.82 0.82
N TYR A 125 -6.90 -13.77 0.36
CA TYR A 125 -7.09 -15.07 0.96
C TYR A 125 -6.68 -16.15 -0.03
N MET A 126 -5.56 -16.82 0.26
CA MET A 126 -4.97 -17.83 -0.63
C MET A 126 -4.59 -19.07 0.18
N ASN A 127 -4.87 -20.26 -0.35
CA ASN A 127 -4.52 -21.54 0.27
C ASN A 127 -4.98 -21.68 1.74
N GLY A 128 -6.18 -21.17 2.05
CA GLY A 128 -6.76 -21.26 3.38
C GLY A 128 -6.23 -20.21 4.38
N ARG A 129 -5.44 -19.22 3.93
CA ARG A 129 -4.76 -18.26 4.80
C ARG A 129 -4.88 -16.83 4.29
N TYR A 130 -4.99 -15.88 5.21
CA TYR A 130 -4.91 -14.46 4.87
C TYR A 130 -3.46 -14.02 4.67
N GLY A 131 -3.22 -13.26 3.60
CA GLY A 131 -1.97 -12.58 3.34
C GLY A 131 -1.73 -11.37 4.23
N ALA A 132 -0.77 -10.55 3.83
CA ALA A 132 -0.47 -9.27 4.46
C ALA A 132 -1.61 -8.26 4.28
N PHE A 133 -1.68 -7.28 5.18
CA PHE A 133 -2.49 -6.07 4.99
C PHE A 133 -1.90 -5.22 3.89
N MET A 134 -2.75 -4.79 2.96
CA MET A 134 -2.37 -4.01 1.79
C MET A 134 -3.27 -2.79 1.66
N THR A 135 -2.74 -1.70 1.13
CA THR A 135 -3.54 -0.52 0.76
C THR A 135 -4.45 -0.84 -0.43
N HIS A 136 -5.33 0.09 -0.81
CA HIS A 136 -6.12 -0.03 -2.05
C HIS A 136 -5.26 -0.29 -3.30
N GLY A 137 -4.05 0.26 -3.34
CA GLY A 137 -3.12 0.07 -4.46
C GLY A 137 -2.42 -1.29 -4.46
N GLY A 138 -2.65 -2.13 -3.45
CA GLY A 138 -1.93 -3.40 -3.23
C GLY A 138 -0.61 -3.25 -2.47
N ALA A 139 -0.19 -2.04 -2.10
CA ALA A 139 1.07 -1.86 -1.39
C ALA A 139 1.03 -2.51 0.00
N THR A 140 2.02 -3.35 0.32
CA THR A 140 2.07 -4.09 1.58
C THR A 140 2.36 -3.17 2.76
N VAL A 141 1.59 -3.32 3.84
CA VAL A 141 1.66 -2.49 5.05
C VAL A 141 2.22 -3.27 6.24
N ALA A 142 1.64 -4.45 6.51
CA ALA A 142 2.03 -5.28 7.65
C ALA A 142 1.54 -6.73 7.46
N ASN A 143 2.21 -7.69 8.09
CA ASN A 143 1.76 -9.08 8.12
C ASN A 143 0.73 -9.36 9.24
N GLY A 144 0.50 -8.38 10.11
CA GLY A 144 -0.34 -8.50 11.29
C GLY A 144 -0.77 -7.13 11.80
N VAL A 145 -1.52 -7.16 12.89
CA VAL A 145 -2.01 -5.99 13.63
C VAL A 145 -0.91 -5.40 14.53
N GLY A 146 -1.05 -4.13 14.87
CA GLY A 146 -0.11 -3.38 15.72
C GLY A 146 0.76 -2.41 14.94
N ARG A 147 1.83 -1.95 15.60
CA ARG A 147 2.77 -0.97 15.03
C ARG A 147 3.56 -1.55 13.86
N THR A 148 3.78 -0.73 12.86
CA THR A 148 4.56 -1.03 11.66
C THR A 148 5.30 0.23 11.19
N ARG A 149 6.18 0.06 10.20
CA ARG A 149 6.80 1.17 9.48
C ARG A 149 6.44 1.07 8.01
N VAL A 150 6.00 2.20 7.47
CA VAL A 150 5.63 2.34 6.06
C VAL A 150 6.34 3.54 5.47
N SER A 151 6.39 3.60 4.15
CA SER A 151 6.95 4.75 3.47
C SER A 151 6.12 6.02 3.76
N ARG A 152 6.77 7.18 3.86
CA ARG A 152 6.13 8.44 4.23
C ARG A 152 4.94 8.78 3.31
N SER A 153 5.07 8.55 2.01
CA SER A 153 3.99 8.74 1.05
C SER A 153 2.79 7.86 1.39
N MET A 154 3.00 6.62 1.81
CA MET A 154 1.91 5.74 2.22
C MET A 154 1.18 6.24 3.48
N ALA A 155 1.92 6.82 4.43
CA ALA A 155 1.38 7.31 5.69
C ALA A 155 0.66 8.68 5.60
N VAL A 156 0.74 9.37 4.45
CA VAL A 156 0.14 10.70 4.24
C VAL A 156 -0.74 10.80 2.99
N THR A 157 -0.65 9.85 2.06
CA THR A 157 -1.41 9.89 0.80
C THR A 157 -2.77 9.25 0.98
N ARG A 158 -3.83 10.06 0.80
CA ARG A 158 -5.21 9.60 0.87
C ARG A 158 -5.50 8.60 -0.27
N PRO A 159 -6.31 7.55 -0.03
CA PRO A 159 -6.73 6.64 -1.08
C PRO A 159 -7.38 7.38 -2.26
N VAL A 160 -6.95 7.02 -3.46
CA VAL A 160 -7.47 7.62 -4.70
C VAL A 160 -8.61 6.75 -5.23
N ARG A 161 -9.66 7.40 -5.75
CA ARG A 161 -10.82 6.73 -6.35
C ARG A 161 -10.39 5.70 -7.38
N SER A 162 -10.98 4.51 -7.28
CA SER A 162 -10.72 3.43 -8.23
C SER A 162 -11.42 3.73 -9.56
N THR A 163 -10.64 3.83 -10.63
CA THR A 163 -11.14 4.09 -11.99
C THR A 163 -11.05 2.86 -12.89
N THR A 164 -10.55 1.74 -12.38
CA THR A 164 -10.30 0.52 -13.15
C THR A 164 -10.84 -0.70 -12.43
N THR A 165 -11.67 -1.45 -13.14
CA THR A 165 -12.14 -2.76 -12.71
C THR A 165 -11.04 -3.80 -12.89
N LEU A 166 -10.77 -4.56 -11.84
CA LEU A 166 -9.82 -5.65 -11.81
C LEU A 166 -10.47 -6.95 -12.30
N SER A 167 -9.66 -7.78 -12.94
CA SER A 167 -9.93 -9.20 -13.12
C SER A 167 -9.26 -9.99 -12.01
N ARG A 168 -9.61 -11.28 -11.87
CA ARG A 168 -8.98 -12.19 -10.92
C ARG A 168 -7.44 -12.14 -10.95
N GLY A 169 -6.85 -12.05 -9.77
CA GLY A 169 -5.40 -11.95 -9.54
C GLY A 169 -4.84 -10.54 -9.78
N GLY A 170 -5.69 -9.56 -10.11
CA GLY A 170 -5.28 -8.20 -10.43
C GLY A 170 -4.80 -7.42 -9.22
N PHE A 171 -5.40 -7.63 -8.05
CA PHE A 171 -4.98 -6.93 -6.82
C PHE A 171 -3.65 -7.47 -6.29
N GLY A 172 -3.51 -8.80 -6.22
CA GLY A 172 -2.24 -9.43 -5.84
C GLY A 172 -1.06 -9.05 -6.76
N SER A 173 -1.31 -8.90 -8.06
CA SER A 173 -0.27 -8.48 -9.02
C SER A 173 0.19 -7.04 -8.83
N ARG A 174 -0.71 -6.14 -8.37
CA ARG A 174 -0.33 -4.77 -7.98
C ARG A 174 0.52 -4.77 -6.71
N ALA A 175 0.25 -5.68 -5.78
CA ALA A 175 1.05 -5.83 -4.57
C ALA A 175 2.50 -6.20 -4.84
N SER A 176 2.73 -7.12 -5.79
CA SER A 176 4.09 -7.48 -6.23
C SER A 176 4.85 -6.29 -6.81
N ARG A 177 4.18 -5.43 -7.58
CA ARG A 177 4.78 -4.22 -8.19
C ARG A 177 5.04 -3.11 -7.20
N ALA A 178 4.18 -2.96 -6.19
CA ALA A 178 4.34 -1.96 -5.14
C ALA A 178 5.42 -2.33 -4.11
N SER A 179 5.91 -3.58 -4.13
CA SER A 179 6.93 -4.10 -3.22
C SER A 179 8.33 -4.20 -3.86
N SER A 180 8.51 -3.72 -5.10
CA SER A 180 9.78 -3.71 -5.86
C SER A 180 10.44 -2.34 -5.88
#